data_AF-A0A0L0JRJ3-F1
#
_entry.id   AF-A0A0L0JRJ3-F1
#
_cell.length_a   1.000
_cell.length_b   1.000
_cell.length_c   1.000
_cell.angle_alpha   90.00
_cell.angle_beta   90.00
_cell.angle_gamma   90.00
#
_symmetry.space_group_name_H-M   'P 1'
#
loop_
_entity.id
_entity.type
_entity.pdbx_description
1 polymer ?
#
loop_
_entity_poly.entity_id
_entity_poly.type
_entity_poly.pdbx_seq_one_letter_code
_entity_poly.pdbx_strand_id
1 'polypeptide(L)'
;MGTGWYAAKAAEVRPGSTAVVVGDGAVGLYGGPAPVRGYLPDLTGRIDPGKIFDLSLPLERVAEGYKAVDERRAVKVLLTP
;
A
#
# COMPACT_ATOMS: atom_id res chain seq x y z
N MET A 1 -12.73 5.19 4.52
CA MET A 1 -12.55 6.32 3.57
C MET A 1 -11.62 7.34 4.23
N GLY A 2 -10.49 7.70 3.61
CA GLY A 2 -9.46 8.55 4.23
C GLY A 2 -9.73 10.05 4.15
N THR A 3 -9.23 10.81 5.11
CA THR A 3 -9.35 12.29 5.24
C THR A 3 -8.91 13.05 4.00
N GLY A 4 -7.83 12.64 3.36
CA GLY A 4 -7.31 13.31 2.17
C GLY A 4 -8.32 13.34 1.02
N TRP A 5 -9.13 12.28 0.87
CA TRP A 5 -10.18 12.23 -0.15
C TRP A 5 -11.33 13.19 0.14
N TYR A 6 -11.79 13.27 1.39
CA TYR A 6 -12.84 14.20 1.78
C TYR A 6 -12.36 15.65 1.65
N ALA A 7 -11.14 15.95 2.10
CA ALA A 7 -10.54 17.28 1.95
C ALA A 7 -10.42 17.67 0.47
N ALA A 8 -9.97 16.77 -0.40
CA ALA A 8 -9.91 17.01 -1.84
C ALA A 8 -11.29 17.27 -2.46
N LYS A 9 -12.33 16.56 -2.00
CA LYS A 9 -13.71 16.78 -2.46
C LYS A 9 -14.27 18.11 -1.96
N ALA A 10 -14.08 18.44 -0.68
CA ALA A 10 -14.56 19.68 -0.07
C ALA A 10 -13.86 20.92 -0.63
N ALA A 11 -12.58 20.80 -0.99
CA ALA A 11 -11.80 21.85 -1.64
C ALA A 11 -12.00 21.89 -3.16
N GLU A 12 -12.90 21.08 -3.73
CA GLU A 12 -13.16 20.97 -5.16
C GLU A 12 -11.90 20.81 -6.02
N VAL A 13 -10.97 19.96 -5.59
CA VAL A 13 -9.73 19.71 -6.33
C VAL A 13 -10.08 19.07 -7.69
N ARG A 14 -9.56 19.66 -8.77
CA ARG A 14 -9.80 19.23 -10.15
C ARG A 14 -8.48 18.84 -10.82
N PRO A 15 -8.51 18.08 -11.93
CA PRO A 15 -7.32 17.88 -12.75
C PRO A 15 -6.67 19.22 -13.14
N GLY A 16 -5.37 19.37 -12.89
CA GLY A 16 -4.62 20.62 -13.10
C GLY A 16 -4.49 21.50 -11.85
N SER A 17 -5.16 21.19 -10.75
CA SER A 17 -4.94 21.85 -9.47
C SER A 17 -3.61 21.45 -8.84
N THR A 18 -2.90 22.41 -8.24
CA THR A 18 -1.74 22.15 -7.37
C THR A 18 -2.21 22.10 -5.92
N ALA A 19 -1.98 20.99 -5.23
CA ALA A 19 -2.36 20.80 -3.83
C ALA A 19 -1.21 20.22 -3.02
N VAL A 20 -1.10 20.61 -1.74
CA VAL A 20 -0.16 20.03 -0.78
C VAL A 20 -0.92 19.05 0.12
N VAL A 21 -0.43 17.81 0.20
CA VAL A 21 -0.97 16.80 1.12
C VAL A 21 -0.23 16.92 2.45
N VAL A 22 -0.90 17.49 3.45
CA VAL A 22 -0.42 17.52 4.84
C VAL A 22 -1.34 16.63 5.67
N GLY A 23 -0.81 15.55 6.25
CA GLY A 23 -1.56 14.68 7.15
C GLY A 23 -1.11 14.88 8.60
N ASP A 24 -1.99 15.34 9.48
CA ASP A 24 -1.74 15.40 10.93
C ASP A 24 -2.40 14.25 11.72
N GLY A 25 -3.21 13.43 11.05
CA GLY A 25 -3.70 12.15 11.54
C GLY A 25 -4.63 12.19 12.76
N ALA A 26 -5.95 12.28 12.51
CA ALA A 26 -6.92 11.33 13.08
C ALA A 26 -8.27 11.36 12.33
N VAL A 27 -8.67 10.24 11.75
CA VAL A 27 -10.08 9.94 11.37
C VAL A 27 -10.37 8.49 11.68
N GLY A 28 -10.91 8.25 12.87
CA GLY A 28 -11.41 6.94 13.33
C GLY A 28 -10.32 5.88 13.53
N LEU A 29 -10.26 5.30 14.73
CA LEU A 29 -9.48 4.09 14.96
C LEU A 29 -10.28 2.89 14.45
N TYR A 30 -9.95 2.43 13.24
CA TYR A 30 -10.47 1.18 12.68
C TYR A 30 -9.38 0.11 12.78
N GLY A 31 -9.71 -1.03 13.37
CA GLY A 31 -8.79 -2.15 13.54
C GLY A 31 -9.49 -3.49 13.28
N GLY A 32 -8.73 -4.47 12.80
CA GLY A 32 -9.22 -5.81 12.50
C GLY A 32 -8.59 -6.39 11.22
N PRO A 33 -8.77 -7.70 10.97
CA PRO A 33 -8.33 -8.32 9.72
C PRO A 33 -9.01 -7.66 8.52
N ALA A 34 -8.26 -7.49 7.42
CA ALA A 34 -8.83 -6.93 6.19
C ALA A 34 -9.85 -7.91 5.58
N PRO A 35 -11.10 -7.50 5.28
CA PRO A 35 -12.08 -8.33 4.58
C PRO A 35 -11.77 -8.38 3.07
N VAL A 36 -10.64 -8.99 2.71
CA VAL A 36 -10.04 -8.95 1.36
C VAL A 36 -11.05 -9.25 0.25
N ARG A 37 -11.89 -10.29 0.42
CA ARG A 37 -12.84 -10.74 -0.60
C ARG A 37 -13.86 -9.66 -1.01
N GLY A 38 -14.24 -8.78 -0.08
CA GLY A 38 -15.15 -7.67 -0.38
C GLY A 38 -14.52 -6.57 -1.24
N TYR A 39 -13.20 -6.42 -1.17
CA TYR A 39 -12.46 -5.40 -1.92
C TYR A 39 -11.91 -5.88 -3.26
N LEU A 40 -11.74 -7.20 -3.47
CA LEU A 40 -11.14 -7.75 -4.69
C LEU A 40 -11.72 -7.22 -6.01
N PRO A 41 -13.06 -7.05 -6.18
CA PRO A 41 -13.62 -6.51 -7.43
C PRO A 41 -13.09 -5.13 -7.79
N ASP A 42 -12.83 -4.30 -6.78
CA ASP A 42 -12.41 -2.90 -6.96
C ASP A 42 -10.89 -2.72 -7.05
N LEU A 43 -10.11 -3.77 -6.75
CA LEU A 43 -8.65 -3.71 -6.69
C LEU A 43 -7.94 -3.98 -8.02
N THR A 44 -8.69 -4.18 -9.11
CA THR A 44 -8.12 -4.56 -10.40
C THR A 44 -7.89 -3.35 -11.33
N GLY A 45 -6.76 -3.35 -12.04
CA GLY A 45 -6.52 -2.48 -13.21
C GLY A 45 -6.12 -1.02 -12.95
N ARG A 46 -6.12 -0.54 -11.71
CA ARG A 46 -5.76 0.87 -11.40
C ARG A 46 -4.32 1.06 -10.93
N ILE A 47 -3.72 0.04 -10.35
CA ILE A 47 -2.36 0.07 -9.82
C ILE A 47 -1.60 -1.18 -10.24
N ASP A 48 -0.28 -1.05 -10.32
CA ASP A 48 0.64 -2.17 -10.49
C ASP A 48 1.25 -2.53 -9.12
N PRO A 49 0.69 -3.50 -8.40
CA PRO A 49 1.19 -3.87 -7.08
C PRO A 49 2.55 -4.57 -7.17
N GLY A 50 2.98 -5.06 -8.33
CA GLY A 50 4.28 -5.71 -8.50
C GLY A 50 5.45 -4.79 -8.19
N LYS A 51 5.28 -3.47 -8.33
CA LYS A 51 6.32 -2.46 -8.08
C LYS A 51 6.75 -2.33 -6.62
N ILE A 52 5.98 -2.87 -5.68
CA ILE A 52 6.34 -2.77 -4.26
C ILE A 52 7.42 -3.78 -3.87
N PHE A 53 7.63 -4.84 -4.66
CA PHE A 53 8.64 -5.86 -4.38
C PHE A 53 10.03 -5.34 -4.73
N ASP A 54 10.88 -5.17 -3.72
CA ASP A 54 12.23 -4.64 -3.85
C ASP A 54 13.32 -5.74 -3.73
N LEU A 55 12.91 -6.97 -3.44
CA LEU A 55 13.77 -8.15 -3.46
C LEU A 55 13.02 -9.35 -4.04
N SER A 56 13.65 -10.08 -4.96
CA SER A 56 13.14 -11.35 -5.50
C SER A 56 14.14 -12.47 -5.23
N LEU A 57 13.67 -13.58 -4.68
CA LEU A 57 14.48 -14.74 -4.31
C LEU A 57 13.77 -16.04 -4.69
N PRO A 58 14.52 -17.12 -4.98
CA PRO A 58 13.91 -18.44 -5.13
C PRO A 58 13.43 -18.99 -3.79
N LEU A 59 12.44 -19.89 -3.80
CA LEU A 59 11.77 -20.40 -2.59
C LEU A 59 12.74 -21.05 -1.60
N GLU A 60 13.81 -21.69 -2.08
CA GLU A 60 14.86 -22.30 -1.27
C GLU A 60 15.59 -21.29 -0.38
N ARG A 61 15.55 -19.99 -0.73
CA ARG A 61 16.18 -18.89 0.01
C ARG A 61 15.19 -18.10 0.87
N VAL A 62 14.02 -18.67 1.20
CA VAL A 62 13.00 -18.01 2.03
C VAL A 62 13.55 -17.45 3.35
N ALA A 63 14.47 -18.16 4.02
CA ALA A 63 15.07 -17.72 5.27
C ALA A 63 15.84 -16.39 5.12
N GLU A 64 16.50 -16.17 3.98
CA GLU A 64 17.17 -14.92 3.67
C GLU A 64 16.18 -13.79 3.42
N GLY A 65 15.04 -14.08 2.79
CA GLY A 65 13.95 -13.13 2.63
C GLY A 65 13.45 -12.61 3.97
N TYR A 66 13.21 -13.51 4.94
CA TYR A 66 12.86 -13.11 6.31
C TYR A 66 13.93 -12.24 6.96
N LYS A 67 15.20 -12.66 6.88
CA LYS A 67 16.32 -11.89 7.43
C LYS A 67 16.45 -10.50 6.80
N ALA A 68 16.22 -10.39 5.49
CA ALA A 68 16.28 -9.11 4.78
C ALA A 68 15.19 -8.13 5.24
N VAL A 69 13.99 -8.63 5.54
CA VAL A 69 12.90 -7.80 6.08
C VAL A 69 13.20 -7.37 7.52
N ASP A 70 13.66 -8.29 8.37
CA ASP A 70 14.01 -8.02 9.76
C ASP A 70 15.12 -6.94 9.89
N GLU A 71 16.19 -7.10 9.11
CA GLU A 71 17.31 -6.15 9.06
C GLU A 71 16.99 -4.87 8.25
N ARG A 72 15.76 -4.73 7.75
CA ARG A 72 15.30 -3.60 6.92
C ARG A 72 16.14 -3.37 5.65
N ARG A 73 16.70 -4.44 5.09
CA ARG A 73 17.34 -4.45 3.76
C ARG A 73 16.35 -4.62 2.62
N ALA A 74 15.16 -5.15 2.92
CA ALA A 74 14.04 -5.26 1.98
C ALA A 74 12.71 -4.86 2.64
N VAL A 75 11.77 -4.32 1.86
CA VAL A 75 10.44 -3.90 2.31
C VAL A 75 9.37 -4.95 1.98
N LYS A 76 9.41 -5.53 0.77
CA LYS A 76 8.56 -6.62 0.28
C LYS A 76 9.37 -7.58 -0.57
N VAL A 77 9.39 -8.84 -0.16
CA VAL A 77 10.07 -9.92 -0.85
C VAL A 77 9.06 -10.68 -1.72
N LEU A 78 9.40 -10.91 -2.99
CA LEU A 78 8.74 -11.85 -3.87
C LEU A 78 9.52 -13.16 -3.87
N LEU A 79 8.85 -14.27 -3.60
CA LEU A 79 9.44 -15.61 -3.74
C LEU A 79 9.00 -16.21 -5.07
N THR A 80 9.97 -16.69 -5.85
CA THR A 80 9.71 -17.46 -7.06
C THR A 80 9.73 -18.95 -6.74
N PRO A 81 8.82 -19.75 -7.32
CA PRO A 81 8.82 -21.20 -7.15
C PRO A 81 10.13 -21.88 -7.55
#